data_AF-A0A512AY09-F1
#
_entry.id   AF-A0A512AY09-F1
#
_cell.length_a   1.000
_cell.length_b   1.000
_cell.length_c   1.000
_cell.angle_alpha   90.00
_cell.angle_beta   90.00
_cell.angle_gamma   90.00
#
_symmetry.space_group_name_H-M   'P 1'
#
loop_
_entity.id
_entity.type
_entity.pdbx_description
1 polymer ?
#
loop_
_entity_poly.entity_id
_entity_poly.type
_entity_poly.pdbx_seq_one_letter_code
_entity_poly.pdbx_strand_id
1 'polypeptide(L)' 'MQGLEFTIFEDLDVTELSLEEVQDCLFYLEHLLENEESPIEFIRYQSYKVKLLNRLKEVKQR' A
#
# COMPACT_ATOMS: atom_id res chain seq x y z
N MET A 1 13.77 9.80 11.77
CA MET A 1 12.37 9.35 11.75
C MET A 1 12.21 8.14 10.82
N GLN A 2 13.08 7.12 10.90
CA GLN A 2 13.05 5.96 9.97
C GLN A 2 12.23 4.76 10.48
N GLY A 3 11.46 4.91 11.56
CA GLY A 3 10.82 3.78 12.25
C GLY A 3 9.29 3.73 12.19
N LEU A 4 8.62 4.74 11.66
CA LEU A 4 7.14 4.83 11.64
C LEU A 4 6.51 4.46 10.29
N GLU A 5 7.27 4.57 9.20
CA GLU A 5 6.74 4.35 7.84
C GLU A 5 6.60 2.85 7.50
N PHE A 6 7.42 1.99 8.13
CA PHE A 6 7.45 0.54 7.87
C PHE A 6 6.29 -0.23 8.49
N THR A 7 5.82 0.19 9.66
CA THR A 7 4.82 -0.57 10.44
C THR A 7 3.42 -0.58 9.86
N ILE A 8 3.11 0.30 8.90
CA ILE A 8 1.74 0.41 8.38
C ILE A 8 1.40 -0.75 7.45
N PHE A 9 2.35 -1.27 6.66
CA PHE A 9 2.06 -2.23 5.60
C PHE A 9 2.41 -3.69 5.93
N GLU A 10 3.37 -3.95 6.82
CA GLU A 10 3.77 -5.34 7.14
C GLU A 10 2.66 -6.13 7.84
N ASP A 11 1.84 -5.46 8.65
CA ASP A 11 0.71 -6.06 9.38
C ASP A 11 -0.66 -5.71 8.79
N LEU A 12 -0.71 -5.05 7.63
CA LEU A 12 -1.96 -4.62 7.01
C LEU A 12 -2.68 -5.79 6.35
N ASP A 13 -3.82 -6.19 6.90
CA ASP A 13 -4.73 -7.09 6.19
C ASP A 13 -5.50 -6.34 5.09
N VAL A 14 -4.90 -6.32 3.90
CA VAL A 14 -5.45 -5.68 2.70
C VAL A 14 -6.85 -6.21 2.35
N THR A 15 -7.21 -7.42 2.76
CA THR A 15 -8.50 -8.03 2.41
C THR A 15 -9.68 -7.45 3.20
N GLU A 16 -9.41 -6.86 4.37
CA GLU A 16 -10.43 -6.29 5.24
C GLU A 16 -10.69 -4.80 4.97
N LEU A 17 -9.78 -4.14 4.26
CA LEU A 17 -9.87 -2.70 4.00
C LEU A 17 -11.14 -2.33 3.22
N SER A 18 -11.75 -1.22 3.63
CA SER A 18 -12.84 -0.52 2.95
C SER A 18 -12.33 0.26 1.73
N LEU A 19 -13.25 0.81 0.93
CA LEU A 19 -12.90 1.59 -0.25
C LEU A 19 -12.02 2.81 0.09
N GLU A 20 -12.39 3.55 1.13
CA GLU A 20 -11.67 4.76 1.58
C GLU A 20 -10.26 4.40 2.06
N GLU A 21 -10.15 3.39 2.92
CA GLU A 21 -8.85 2.93 3.44
C GLU A 21 -7.93 2.43 2.33
N VAL A 22 -8.46 1.74 1.31
CA VAL A 22 -7.66 1.32 0.15
C VAL A 22 -7.16 2.52 -0.65
N GLN A 23 -8.00 3.55 -0.82
CA GLN A 23 -7.61 4.77 -1.53
C GLN A 23 -6.53 5.55 -0.76
N ASP A 24 -6.68 5.68 0.55
CA ASP A 24 -5.69 6.34 1.42
C ASP A 24 -4.36 5.57 1.43
N CYS A 25 -4.42 4.24 1.54
CA CYS A 25 -3.24 3.39 1.46
C CYS A 25 -2.52 3.52 0.12
N LEU A 26 -3.26 3.56 -1.00
CA LEU A 26 -2.68 3.75 -2.32
C LEU A 26 -2.01 5.13 -2.45
N PHE A 27 -2.66 6.19 -1.97
CA PHE A 27 -2.11 7.54 -1.99
C PHE A 27 -0.79 7.62 -1.20
N TYR A 28 -0.78 7.08 0.02
CA TYR A 28 0.42 7.06 0.85
C TYR A 28 1.53 6.20 0.24
N LEU A 29 1.18 5.04 -0.33
CA LEU A 29 2.15 4.15 -0.97
C LEU A 29 2.77 4.77 -2.23
N GLU A 30 2.02 5.56 -2.99
CA GLU A 30 2.57 6.31 -4.13
C GLU A 30 3.59 7.35 -3.66
N HIS A 31 3.31 8.06 -2.58
CA HIS A 31 4.28 8.99 -1.98
C HIS A 31 5.56 8.29 -1.53
N LEU A 32 5.46 7.11 -0.90
CA LEU A 32 6.63 6.31 -0.53
C LEU A 32 7.44 5.88 -1.76
N LEU A 33 6.78 5.39 -2.81
CA LEU A 33 7.44 4.96 -4.04
C LEU A 33 8.19 6.09 -4.76
N GLU A 34 7.68 7.31 -4.71
CA GLU A 34 8.34 8.47 -5.33
C GLU A 34 9.67 8.84 -4.65
N ASN A 35 9.81 8.50 -3.36
CA ASN A 35 10.96 8.86 -2.54
C ASN A 35 11.85 7.66 -2.18
N GLU A 36 11.52 6.45 -2.66
CA GLU A 36 12.24 5.23 -2.30
C GLU A 36 13.48 5.02 -3.18
N GLU A 37 14.65 5.03 -2.55
CA GLU A 37 15.95 4.82 -3.21
C GLU A 37 16.44 3.37 -3.10
N SER A 38 15.91 2.58 -2.16
CA SER A 38 16.25 1.17 -1.95
C SER A 38 15.54 0.29 -2.98
N PRO A 39 16.27 -0.43 -3.85
CA PRO A 39 15.65 -1.34 -4.81
C PRO A 39 14.82 -2.45 -4.15
N ILE A 40 15.20 -2.86 -2.94
CA ILE A 40 14.50 -3.91 -2.18
C ILE A 40 13.15 -3.40 -1.70
N GLU A 41 13.12 -2.22 -1.10
CA GLU A 41 11.88 -1.62 -0.58
C GLU A 41 10.97 -1.19 -1.72
N PHE A 42 11.55 -0.68 -2.82
CA PHE A 42 10.79 -0.38 -4.03
C PHE A 42 10.01 -1.62 -4.53
N ILE A 43 10.65 -2.79 -4.63
CA ILE A 43 9.98 -4.02 -5.06
C ILE A 43 8.88 -4.43 -4.07
N ARG A 44 9.09 -4.24 -2.77
CA ARG A 44 8.08 -4.53 -1.75
C ARG A 44 6.88 -3.60 -1.87
N TYR A 45 7.08 -2.30 -1.96
CA TYR A 45 6.02 -1.32 -2.15
C TYR A 45 5.24 -1.56 -3.45
N GLN A 46 5.93 -1.90 -4.55
CA GLN A 46 5.25 -2.31 -5.79
C GLN A 46 4.36 -3.55 -5.57
N SER A 47 4.81 -4.52 -4.77
CA SER A 47 4.01 -5.70 -4.45
C SER A 47 2.77 -5.35 -3.63
N TYR A 48 2.88 -4.43 -2.66
CA TYR A 48 1.73 -3.91 -1.91
C TYR A 48 0.77 -3.13 -2.81
N LYS A 49 1.28 -2.35 -3.76
CA LYS A 49 0.46 -1.60 -4.72
C LYS A 49 -0.42 -2.54 -5.53
N VAL A 50 0.13 -3.66 -6.00
CA VAL A 50 -0.65 -4.68 -6.72
C VAL A 50 -1.77 -5.26 -5.85
N LYS A 51 -1.48 -5.59 -4.58
CA LYS A 51 -2.50 -6.11 -3.64
C LYS A 51 -3.63 -5.10 -3.40
N LEU A 52 -3.29 -3.84 -3.13
CA LEU A 52 -4.26 -2.76 -2.93
C LEU A 52 -5.09 -2.48 -4.18
N LEU A 53 -4.49 -2.50 -5.38
CA LEU A 53 -5.23 -2.33 -6.63
C LEU A 53 -6.19 -3.48 -6.90
N ASN A 54 -5.84 -4.71 -6.54
CA ASN A 54 -6.75 -5.85 -6.64
C ASN A 54 -7.92 -5.68 -5.67
N ARG A 55 -7.64 -5.33 -4.41
CA ARG A 55 -8.68 -5.04 -3.43
C ARG A 55 -9.60 -3.92 -3.90
N LEU A 56 -9.05 -2.83 -4.44
CA LEU A 56 -9.81 -1.70 -4.98
C LEU A 56 -10.82 -2.15 -6.04
N LYS A 57 -10.43 -3.08 -6.92
CA LYS A 57 -11.33 -3.65 -7.94
C LYS A 57 -12.45 -4.46 -7.29
N GLU A 58 -12.12 -5.27 -6.28
CA GLU A 58 -13.11 -6.09 -5.56
C GLU A 58 -14.17 -5.22 -4.86
N VAL A 59 -13.74 -4.19 -4.12
CA VAL A 59 -14.68 -3.33 -3.37
C VAL A 59 -15.52 -2.43 -4.27
N LYS A 60 -15.04 -2.09 -5.48
CA LYS A 60 -15.80 -1.32 -6.48
C LYS A 60 -16.81 -2.14 -7.29
N GLN A 61 -16.65 -3.47 -7.31
CA GLN A 61 -17.56 -4.38 -8.02
C GLN A 61 -18.69 -4.93 -7.13
N ARG A 62 -18.64 -4.66 -5.82
CA ARG A 62 -19.72 -4.93 -4.87
C ARG A 62 -20.75 -3.81 -4.89
#